data_AF-F4D6M1-F1
#
_entry.id   AF-F4D6M1-F1
#
_cell.length_a   1.000
_cell.length_b   1.000
_cell.length_c   1.000
_cell.angle_alpha   90.00
_cell.angle_beta   90.00
_cell.angle_gamma   90.00
#
_symmetry.space_group_name_H-M   'P 1'
#
loop_
_entity.id
_entity.type
_entity.pdbx_description
1 polymer ?
#
loop_
_entity_poly.entity_id
_entity_poly.type
_entity_poly.pdbx_seq_one_letter_code
_entity_poly.pdbx_strand_id
1 'polypeptide(L)'
;MDLAQAKHERIQCFFKDKDLSLAQDDLDAISNLYGFNCINYINALSRLSGAGEFKGCYDSCLHYLVLKHFNPINDPHLSVFNVKEFKRYNDIKKKMVKESEENAQIFSCNKILVALLDESYSVKLGISGLVANNFLKRYSSNHSLCIYRDNKDGYSGSARGDRNFLSQIKTIPLIQARGHEEAFGLSFAKEDFKKVVESLQAL
;
A
#
# COMPACT_ATOMS: atom_id res chain seq x y z
N MET A 1 17.34 -10.64 -22.86
CA MET A 1 17.22 -9.40 -22.07
C MET A 1 17.95 -9.62 -20.76
N ASP A 2 19.01 -8.87 -20.50
CA ASP A 2 19.81 -9.01 -19.28
C ASP A 2 18.95 -8.63 -18.04
N LEU A 3 19.15 -9.32 -16.92
CA LEU A 3 18.41 -9.13 -15.68
C LEU A 3 18.58 -7.68 -15.16
N ALA A 4 19.75 -7.07 -15.38
CA ALA A 4 19.99 -5.67 -15.06
C ALA A 4 19.14 -4.72 -15.93
N GLN A 5 19.04 -4.99 -17.22
CA GLN A 5 18.25 -4.21 -18.17
C GLN A 5 16.74 -4.30 -17.87
N ALA A 6 16.25 -5.50 -17.55
CA ALA A 6 14.86 -5.71 -17.12
C ALA A 6 14.53 -5.00 -15.79
N LYS A 7 15.52 -4.84 -14.90
CA LYS A 7 15.36 -4.05 -13.66
C LYS A 7 15.31 -2.56 -13.96
N HIS A 8 16.20 -2.05 -14.83
CA HIS A 8 16.22 -0.65 -15.26
C HIS A 8 14.92 -0.23 -15.92
N GLU A 9 14.42 -1.01 -16.88
CA GLU A 9 13.19 -0.68 -17.63
C GLU A 9 11.98 -0.51 -16.71
N ARG A 10 11.83 -1.36 -15.69
CA ARG A 10 10.70 -1.26 -14.77
C ARG A 10 10.85 -0.11 -13.76
N ILE A 11 12.08 0.24 -13.37
CA ILE A 11 12.34 1.45 -12.56
C ILE A 11 12.03 2.70 -13.40
N GLN A 12 12.46 2.75 -14.65
CA GLN A 12 12.14 3.84 -15.58
C GLN A 12 10.62 3.97 -15.80
N CYS A 13 9.89 2.87 -15.98
CA CYS A 13 8.43 2.90 -16.06
C CYS A 13 7.76 3.52 -14.83
N PHE A 14 8.34 3.36 -13.63
CA PHE A 14 7.81 3.95 -12.40
C PHE A 14 7.92 5.49 -12.38
N PHE A 15 8.95 6.05 -13.03
CA PHE A 15 9.21 7.49 -13.05
C PHE A 15 8.69 8.21 -14.31
N LYS A 16 8.20 7.45 -15.31
CA LYS A 16 7.85 7.97 -16.64
C LYS A 16 6.66 8.95 -16.67
N ASP A 17 5.75 8.86 -15.69
CA ASP A 17 4.48 9.62 -15.67
C ASP A 17 4.53 10.89 -14.80
N LYS A 18 5.67 11.19 -14.19
CA LYS A 18 5.88 12.43 -13.43
C LYS A 18 7.02 13.15 -14.11
N ASP A 19 6.94 14.46 -14.33
CA ASP A 19 8.02 15.33 -14.86
C ASP A 19 9.27 15.35 -13.93
N LEU A 20 9.81 14.18 -13.67
CA LEU A 20 10.95 13.84 -12.84
C LEU A 20 11.88 13.07 -13.77
N SER A 21 12.39 13.75 -14.79
CA SER A 21 13.48 13.22 -15.60
C SER A 21 14.73 13.14 -14.71
N LEU A 22 14.85 12.05 -13.96
CA LEU A 22 16.09 11.72 -13.27
C LEU A 22 17.18 11.54 -14.32
N ALA A 23 18.37 12.07 -14.05
CA ALA A 23 19.52 11.83 -14.92
C ALA A 23 19.79 10.31 -14.97
N GLN A 24 20.20 9.81 -16.12
CA GLN A 24 20.44 8.37 -16.31
C GLN A 24 21.47 7.82 -15.31
N ASP A 25 22.48 8.62 -14.96
CA ASP A 25 23.50 8.27 -13.97
C ASP A 25 22.91 8.07 -12.55
N ASP A 26 21.89 8.84 -12.17
CA ASP A 26 21.19 8.68 -10.89
C ASP A 26 20.33 7.41 -10.88
N LEU A 27 19.67 7.11 -12.00
CA LEU A 27 18.89 5.87 -12.17
C LEU A 27 19.79 4.63 -12.10
N ASP A 28 20.96 4.69 -12.75
CA ASP A 28 21.94 3.61 -12.76
C ASP A 28 22.54 3.43 -11.36
N ALA A 29 22.85 4.51 -10.63
CA ALA A 29 23.30 4.45 -9.25
C ALA A 29 22.24 3.83 -8.32
N ILE A 30 20.98 4.26 -8.40
CA ILE A 30 19.87 3.71 -7.60
C ILE A 30 19.65 2.23 -7.91
N SER A 31 19.67 1.86 -9.19
CA SER A 31 19.50 0.48 -9.64
C SER A 31 20.67 -0.42 -9.21
N ASN A 32 21.90 0.07 -9.26
CA ASN A 32 23.09 -0.68 -8.86
C ASN A 32 23.16 -0.87 -7.33
N LEU A 33 22.81 0.16 -6.54
CA LEU A 33 22.85 0.08 -5.07
C LEU A 33 21.69 -0.73 -4.48
N TYR A 34 20.48 -0.60 -5.05
CA TYR A 34 19.26 -1.11 -4.43
C TYR A 34 18.53 -2.16 -5.28
N GLY A 35 18.81 -2.25 -6.57
CA GLY A 35 18.03 -3.03 -7.52
C GLY A 35 16.54 -2.70 -7.43
N PHE A 36 15.69 -3.71 -7.62
CA PHE A 36 14.23 -3.56 -7.51
C PHE A 36 13.72 -3.17 -6.12
N ASN A 37 14.57 -3.22 -5.09
CA ASN A 37 14.17 -2.91 -3.73
C ASN A 37 13.96 -1.41 -3.51
N CYS A 38 14.49 -0.53 -4.37
CA CYS A 38 14.22 0.91 -4.33
C CYS A 38 12.72 1.21 -4.31
N ILE A 39 11.93 0.51 -5.12
CA ILE A 39 10.47 0.64 -5.20
C ILE A 39 9.80 0.24 -3.86
N ASN A 40 10.33 -0.78 -3.18
CA ASN A 40 9.81 -1.19 -1.87
C ASN A 40 10.02 -0.11 -0.80
N TYR A 41 11.11 0.66 -0.91
CA TYR A 41 11.41 1.78 -0.01
C TYR A 41 10.57 3.01 -0.33
N ILE A 42 10.42 3.36 -1.61
CA ILE A 42 9.51 4.45 -2.06
C ILE A 42 8.08 4.17 -1.60
N ASN A 43 7.61 2.95 -1.84
CA ASN A 43 6.28 2.52 -1.41
C ASN A 43 6.16 2.51 0.12
N ALA A 44 7.21 2.15 0.87
CA ALA A 44 7.18 2.21 2.33
C ALA A 44 7.03 3.66 2.81
N LEU A 45 7.83 4.58 2.27
CA LEU A 45 7.81 5.99 2.64
C LEU A 45 6.47 6.66 2.28
N SER A 46 5.93 6.40 1.09
CA SER A 46 4.61 6.92 0.69
C SER A 46 3.46 6.38 1.55
N ARG A 47 3.61 5.20 2.15
CA ARG A 47 2.61 4.65 3.08
C ARG A 47 2.74 5.27 4.46
N LEU A 48 3.96 5.59 4.88
CA LEU A 48 4.25 6.27 6.15
C LEU A 48 3.94 7.77 6.10
N SER A 49 3.93 8.41 4.93
CA SER A 49 3.56 9.83 4.79
C SER A 49 2.09 10.11 5.09
N GLY A 50 1.23 9.08 5.07
CA GLY A 50 -0.15 9.15 5.56
C GLY A 50 -0.28 8.99 7.07
N ALA A 51 0.75 8.48 7.77
CA ALA A 51 0.75 8.08 9.19
C ALA A 51 1.02 9.24 10.17
N GLY A 52 0.50 10.44 9.90
CA GLY A 52 0.78 11.67 10.68
C GLY A 52 0.35 11.65 12.16
N GLU A 53 -0.25 10.56 12.65
CA GLU A 53 -0.77 10.44 14.02
C GLU A 53 -0.05 9.37 14.86
N PHE A 54 1.10 8.85 14.43
CA PHE A 54 1.91 8.02 15.31
C PHE A 54 2.54 8.91 16.40
N LYS A 55 1.87 9.02 17.56
CA LYS A 55 2.31 9.83 18.70
C LYS A 55 3.77 9.51 19.04
N GLY A 56 4.62 10.54 18.93
CA GLY A 56 6.05 10.50 19.27
C GLY A 56 7.01 10.35 18.09
N CYS A 57 6.52 10.30 16.84
CA CYS A 57 7.38 10.17 15.67
C CYS A 57 6.89 11.05 14.51
N TYR A 58 7.44 12.26 14.46
CA TYR A 58 7.62 13.13 13.27
C TYR A 58 6.58 14.21 12.95
N ASP A 59 7.15 15.37 12.64
CA ASP A 59 6.48 16.55 12.11
C ASP A 59 6.00 16.35 10.67
N SER A 60 4.81 16.88 10.43
CA SER A 60 4.06 16.93 9.19
C SER A 60 4.83 17.46 7.95
N CYS A 61 5.64 16.64 7.28
CA CYS A 61 6.13 16.96 5.91
C CYS A 61 6.70 15.78 5.10
N LEU A 62 6.31 14.54 5.40
CA LEU A 62 6.93 13.36 4.76
C LEU A 62 6.71 13.29 3.23
N HIS A 63 5.61 13.81 2.70
CA HIS A 63 5.39 13.93 1.25
C HIS A 63 6.43 14.86 0.57
N TYR A 64 6.85 15.92 1.26
CA TYR A 64 7.88 16.86 0.77
C TYR A 64 9.28 16.23 0.86
N LEU A 65 9.54 15.42 1.89
CA LEU A 65 10.82 14.73 2.11
C LEU A 65 11.06 13.58 1.12
N VAL A 66 10.00 12.88 0.67
CA VAL A 66 10.10 11.83 -0.35
C VAL A 66 10.47 12.40 -1.73
N LEU A 67 9.95 13.58 -2.09
CA LEU A 67 10.37 14.29 -3.31
C LEU A 67 11.78 14.89 -3.16
N LYS A 68 12.15 15.35 -1.96
CA LYS A 68 13.51 15.83 -1.62
C LYS A 68 14.55 14.71 -1.64
N HIS A 69 14.18 13.47 -1.32
CA HIS A 69 15.03 12.28 -1.41
C HIS A 69 15.47 11.94 -2.85
N PHE A 70 14.70 12.35 -3.85
CA PHE A 70 15.05 12.21 -5.27
C PHE A 70 15.61 13.49 -5.89
N ASN A 71 15.90 14.52 -5.09
CA ASN A 71 16.55 15.75 -5.52
C ASN A 71 17.73 16.08 -4.57
N PRO A 72 18.97 15.64 -4.90
CA PRO A 72 20.13 15.67 -4.00
C PRO A 72 20.61 17.07 -3.58
N ILE A 73 19.98 18.13 -4.08
CA ILE A 73 20.42 19.52 -3.90
C ILE A 73 20.02 20.09 -2.51
N ASN A 74 18.98 19.57 -1.86
CA ASN A 74 18.32 20.33 -0.78
C ASN A 74 18.55 19.81 0.66
N ASP A 75 19.16 18.63 0.88
CA ASP A 75 19.54 18.15 2.24
C ASP A 75 20.52 16.94 2.22
N PRO A 76 21.79 17.10 2.64
CA PRO A 76 22.79 16.02 2.63
C PRO A 76 22.47 14.84 3.57
N HIS A 77 21.72 15.06 4.66
CA HIS A 77 21.40 14.04 5.65
C HIS A 77 20.30 13.07 5.19
N LEU A 78 19.55 13.49 4.18
CA LEU A 78 18.43 12.76 3.58
C LEU A 78 18.82 12.16 2.22
N SER A 79 20.11 12.06 1.91
CA SER A 79 20.53 11.43 0.66
C SER A 79 20.20 9.94 0.67
N VAL A 80 19.97 9.40 -0.53
CA VAL A 80 19.85 7.97 -0.81
C VAL A 80 21.03 7.13 -0.31
N PHE A 81 22.06 7.72 0.29
CA PHE A 81 23.21 7.03 0.87
C PHE A 81 23.02 6.58 2.32
N ASN A 82 21.93 6.97 3.01
CA ASN A 82 21.71 6.59 4.41
C ASN A 82 20.91 5.27 4.55
N VAL A 83 21.54 4.15 4.13
CA VAL A 83 20.99 2.77 4.17
C VAL A 83 20.36 2.40 5.52
N LYS A 84 20.86 2.98 6.61
CA LYS A 84 20.33 2.76 7.97
C LYS A 84 18.89 3.26 8.14
N GLU A 85 18.57 4.43 7.58
CA GLU A 85 17.20 4.99 7.67
C GLU A 85 16.23 4.20 6.79
N PHE A 86 16.64 3.78 5.58
CA PHE A 86 15.81 2.91 4.74
C PHE A 86 15.46 1.58 5.40
N LYS A 87 16.45 0.94 6.04
CA LYS A 87 16.24 -0.28 6.81
C LYS A 87 15.25 -0.03 7.95
N ARG A 88 15.45 1.05 8.71
CA ARG A 88 14.58 1.46 9.81
C ARG A 88 13.13 1.65 9.35
N TYR A 89 12.88 2.37 8.25
CA TYR A 89 11.53 2.56 7.72
C TYR A 89 10.88 1.25 7.28
N ASN A 90 11.64 0.36 6.65
CA ASN A 90 11.13 -0.94 6.25
C ASN A 90 10.78 -1.82 7.47
N ASP A 91 11.59 -1.77 8.52
CA ASP A 91 11.35 -2.52 9.77
C ASP A 91 10.11 -1.98 10.50
N ILE A 92 9.92 -0.66 10.55
CA ILE A 92 8.70 -0.03 11.09
C ILE A 92 7.46 -0.48 10.30
N LYS A 93 7.50 -0.39 8.97
CA LYS A 93 6.40 -0.86 8.10
C LYS A 93 6.08 -2.34 8.36
N LYS A 94 7.10 -3.21 8.46
CA LYS A 94 6.89 -4.64 8.74
C LYS A 94 6.24 -4.85 10.10
N LYS A 95 6.68 -4.11 11.12
CA LYS A 95 6.08 -4.16 12.45
C LYS A 95 4.60 -3.75 12.41
N MET A 96 4.29 -2.63 11.76
CA MET A 96 2.90 -2.15 11.61
C MET A 96 2.02 -3.19 10.90
N VAL A 97 2.48 -3.73 9.77
CA VAL A 97 1.74 -4.79 9.05
C VAL A 97 1.47 -5.99 9.96
N LYS A 98 2.48 -6.44 10.71
CA LYS A 98 2.35 -7.59 11.61
C LYS A 98 1.36 -7.31 12.75
N GLU A 99 1.46 -6.16 13.40
CA GLU A 99 0.55 -5.77 14.49
C GLU A 99 -0.90 -5.68 13.98
N SER A 100 -1.11 -5.13 12.78
CA SER A 100 -2.45 -5.07 12.18
C SER A 100 -2.98 -6.45 11.80
N GLU A 101 -2.13 -7.36 11.33
CA GLU A 101 -2.52 -8.74 11.05
C GLU A 101 -2.93 -9.50 12.32
N GLU A 102 -2.22 -9.27 13.44
CA GLU A 102 -2.49 -9.90 14.74
C GLU A 102 -3.78 -9.37 15.39
N ASN A 103 -4.09 -8.08 15.18
CA ASN A 103 -5.24 -7.41 15.77
C ASN A 103 -6.48 -7.37 14.85
N ALA A 104 -6.37 -7.82 13.60
CA ALA A 104 -7.48 -7.80 12.66
C ALA A 104 -8.63 -8.70 13.12
N GLN A 105 -9.86 -8.20 13.03
CA GLN A 105 -11.04 -9.06 13.10
C GLN A 105 -11.23 -9.72 11.74
N ILE A 106 -11.17 -11.05 11.70
CA ILE A 106 -11.22 -11.82 10.45
C ILE A 106 -12.51 -12.61 10.39
N PHE A 107 -13.19 -12.55 9.24
CA PHE A 107 -14.35 -13.37 8.94
C PHE A 107 -14.39 -13.72 7.44
N SER A 108 -15.16 -14.73 7.08
CA SER A 108 -15.31 -15.16 5.70
C SER A 108 -16.66 -14.76 5.13
N CYS A 109 -16.66 -14.27 3.89
CA CYS A 109 -17.82 -14.04 3.06
C CYS A 109 -17.69 -14.93 1.81
N ASN A 110 -18.30 -16.11 1.83
CA ASN A 110 -18.10 -17.17 0.82
C ASN A 110 -16.60 -17.47 0.58
N LYS A 111 -16.06 -17.10 -0.59
CA LYS A 111 -14.65 -17.30 -0.98
C LYS A 111 -13.74 -16.09 -0.68
N ILE A 112 -14.29 -15.08 -0.03
CA ILE A 112 -13.63 -13.82 0.29
C ILE A 112 -13.28 -13.78 1.78
N LEU A 113 -11.99 -13.68 2.10
CA LEU A 113 -11.55 -13.41 3.46
C LEU A 113 -11.61 -11.90 3.72
N VAL A 114 -12.37 -11.48 4.72
CA VAL A 114 -12.50 -10.08 5.13
C VAL A 114 -11.76 -9.85 6.43
N ALA A 115 -10.86 -8.86 6.44
CA ALA A 115 -10.12 -8.39 7.59
C ALA A 115 -10.53 -6.97 7.92
N LEU A 116 -11.11 -6.76 9.10
CA LEU A 116 -11.45 -5.45 9.63
C LEU A 116 -10.36 -4.98 10.59
N LEU A 117 -9.72 -3.86 10.28
CA LEU A 117 -8.66 -3.26 11.10
C LEU A 117 -9.22 -2.18 12.04
N ASP A 118 -8.75 -2.14 13.30
CA ASP A 118 -9.27 -1.24 14.37
C ASP A 118 -8.24 -0.22 14.95
N GLU A 119 -7.19 0.09 14.20
CA GLU A 119 -6.18 1.15 14.48
C GLU A 119 -6.60 2.59 14.02
N SER A 120 -5.67 3.55 13.90
CA SER A 120 -5.95 4.86 13.29
C SER A 120 -6.08 4.78 11.75
N TYR A 121 -6.89 5.66 11.13
CA TYR A 121 -7.12 5.71 9.68
C TYR A 121 -5.82 5.81 8.87
N SER A 122 -4.95 6.72 9.33
CA SER A 122 -3.67 7.09 8.73
C SER A 122 -2.72 5.90 8.54
N VAL A 123 -2.68 5.01 9.54
CA VAL A 123 -1.91 3.77 9.49
C VAL A 123 -2.49 2.79 8.47
N LYS A 124 -3.80 2.57 8.52
CA LYS A 124 -4.50 1.54 7.72
C LYS A 124 -4.52 1.85 6.23
N LEU A 125 -4.63 3.12 5.86
CA LEU A 125 -4.57 3.55 4.46
C LEU A 125 -3.26 3.10 3.81
N GLY A 126 -2.14 3.24 4.52
CA GLY A 126 -0.82 2.85 4.02
C GLY A 126 -0.63 1.33 3.90
N ILE A 127 -1.20 0.53 4.80
CA ILE A 127 -0.84 -0.90 4.93
C ILE A 127 -1.92 -1.88 4.49
N SER A 128 -3.18 -1.47 4.33
CA SER A 128 -4.32 -2.37 4.04
C SER A 128 -4.08 -3.28 2.83
N GLY A 129 -3.47 -2.75 1.76
CA GLY A 129 -3.14 -3.54 0.57
C GLY A 129 -2.03 -4.57 0.78
N LEU A 130 -1.15 -4.38 1.78
CA LEU A 130 -0.15 -5.37 2.18
C LEU A 130 -0.80 -6.47 3.03
N VAL A 131 -1.63 -6.09 3.99
CA VAL A 131 -2.38 -7.03 4.85
C VAL A 131 -3.27 -7.93 4.00
N ALA A 132 -4.07 -7.37 3.08
CA ALA A 132 -4.90 -8.16 2.16
C ALA A 132 -4.07 -9.17 1.33
N ASN A 133 -2.88 -8.76 0.86
CA ASN A 133 -2.01 -9.65 0.08
C ASN A 133 -1.41 -10.77 0.94
N ASN A 134 -1.03 -10.47 2.18
CA ASN A 134 -0.49 -11.47 3.10
C ASN A 134 -1.57 -12.48 3.51
N PHE A 135 -2.80 -12.00 3.74
CA PHE A 135 -3.93 -12.86 4.08
C PHE A 135 -4.38 -13.75 2.93
N LEU A 136 -4.40 -13.24 1.70
CA LEU A 136 -4.62 -14.05 0.50
C LEU A 136 -3.66 -15.25 0.45
N LYS A 137 -2.36 -15.00 0.72
CA LYS A 137 -1.31 -16.04 0.73
C LYS A 137 -1.42 -16.99 1.92
N ARG A 138 -1.77 -16.49 3.10
CA ARG A 138 -1.77 -17.26 4.36
C ARG A 138 -2.96 -18.20 4.49
N TYR A 139 -4.14 -17.76 4.05
CA TYR A 139 -5.39 -18.49 4.25
C TYR A 139 -5.85 -19.27 3.02
N SER A 140 -5.05 -19.31 1.95
CA SER A 140 -5.38 -19.95 0.67
C SER A 140 -6.79 -19.59 0.17
N SER A 141 -7.22 -18.35 0.44
CA SER A 141 -8.50 -17.82 -0.03
C SER A 141 -8.33 -17.38 -1.48
N ASN A 142 -9.42 -17.43 -2.26
CA ASN A 142 -9.37 -16.92 -3.64
C ASN A 142 -9.27 -15.40 -3.66
N HIS A 143 -9.83 -14.75 -2.63
CA HIS A 143 -9.96 -13.32 -2.53
C HIS A 143 -9.75 -12.85 -1.09
N SER A 144 -9.14 -11.68 -0.92
CA SER A 144 -8.95 -11.04 0.38
C SER A 144 -9.29 -9.56 0.33
N LEU A 145 -10.10 -9.11 1.28
CA LEU A 145 -10.44 -7.72 1.56
C LEU A 145 -9.85 -7.31 2.90
N CYS A 146 -9.15 -6.18 2.94
CA CYS A 146 -8.76 -5.52 4.16
C CYS A 146 -9.45 -4.17 4.23
N ILE A 147 -10.40 -4.03 5.17
CA ILE A 147 -11.26 -2.86 5.34
C ILE A 147 -11.02 -2.18 6.69
N TYR A 148 -11.29 -0.89 6.74
CA TYR A 148 -11.11 -0.07 7.92
C TYR A 148 -12.01 1.16 7.93
N ARG A 149 -12.30 1.67 9.12
CA ARG A 149 -13.01 2.96 9.27
C ARG A 149 -12.18 4.10 8.70
N ASP A 150 -12.78 4.89 7.83
CA ASP A 150 -12.16 6.06 7.25
C ASP A 150 -12.44 7.35 8.03
N ASN A 151 -11.81 8.45 7.60
CA ASN A 151 -11.96 9.75 8.22
C ASN A 151 -13.26 10.48 7.86
N LYS A 152 -14.14 9.87 7.04
CA LYS A 152 -15.41 10.44 6.57
C LYS A 152 -16.62 9.69 7.12
N ASP A 153 -16.45 9.01 8.25
CA ASP A 153 -17.45 8.15 8.87
C ASP A 153 -17.96 7.02 7.94
N GLY A 154 -17.09 6.52 7.05
CA GLY A 154 -17.32 5.37 6.20
C GLY A 154 -16.32 4.25 6.42
N TYR A 155 -16.29 3.29 5.50
CA TYR A 155 -15.26 2.27 5.40
C TYR A 155 -14.48 2.45 4.11
N SER A 156 -13.17 2.30 4.20
CA SER A 156 -12.25 2.23 3.07
C SER A 156 -11.40 0.97 3.17
N GLY A 157 -10.80 0.52 2.08
CA GLY A 157 -10.06 -0.73 2.08
C GLY A 157 -9.28 -1.02 0.80
N SER A 158 -8.56 -2.13 0.85
CA SER A 158 -7.85 -2.70 -0.28
C SER A 158 -8.27 -4.15 -0.49
N ALA A 159 -8.35 -4.57 -1.74
CA ALA A 159 -8.68 -5.94 -2.12
C ALA A 159 -7.56 -6.56 -2.96
N ARG A 160 -7.41 -7.88 -2.84
CA ARG A 160 -6.49 -8.72 -3.62
C ARG A 160 -7.21 -10.00 -4.05
N GLY A 161 -7.03 -10.42 -5.30
CA GLY A 161 -7.77 -11.56 -5.83
C GLY A 161 -7.32 -12.00 -7.22
N ASP A 162 -8.17 -12.78 -7.89
CA ASP A 162 -7.97 -13.33 -9.23
C ASP A 162 -8.60 -12.46 -10.34
N ARG A 163 -8.56 -12.99 -11.57
CA ARG A 163 -8.96 -12.29 -12.80
C ARG A 163 -10.47 -12.26 -12.95
N ASN A 164 -11.11 -11.31 -12.27
CA ASN A 164 -12.49 -10.80 -12.40
C ASN A 164 -12.99 -10.22 -11.07
N PHE A 165 -12.15 -10.19 -10.02
CA PHE A 165 -12.61 -9.87 -8.69
C PHE A 165 -13.15 -8.44 -8.56
N LEU A 166 -12.50 -7.46 -9.18
CA LEU A 166 -13.02 -6.08 -9.22
C LEU A 166 -14.36 -6.01 -9.93
N SER A 167 -14.49 -6.72 -11.05
CA SER A 167 -15.74 -6.79 -11.80
C SER A 167 -16.88 -7.38 -10.96
N GLN A 168 -16.63 -8.42 -10.15
CA GLN A 168 -17.60 -8.97 -9.21
C GLN A 168 -17.99 -7.97 -8.12
N ILE A 169 -17.00 -7.32 -7.48
CA ILE A 169 -17.25 -6.32 -6.43
C ILE A 169 -18.08 -5.14 -6.97
N LYS A 170 -17.83 -4.70 -8.21
CA LYS A 170 -18.59 -3.61 -8.85
C LYS A 170 -20.06 -3.93 -9.09
N THR A 171 -20.48 -5.19 -8.98
CA THR A 171 -21.91 -5.54 -9.04
C THR A 171 -22.67 -5.14 -7.77
N ILE A 172 -21.97 -4.89 -6.66
CA ILE A 172 -22.55 -4.44 -5.39
C ILE A 172 -22.68 -2.90 -5.43
N PRO A 173 -23.88 -2.31 -5.55
CA PRO A 173 -24.05 -0.87 -5.79
C PRO A 173 -23.59 0.01 -4.63
N LEU A 174 -23.53 -0.57 -3.42
CA LEU A 174 -23.10 0.11 -2.20
C LEU A 174 -21.57 0.31 -2.13
N ILE A 175 -20.81 -0.39 -2.97
CA ILE A 175 -19.34 -0.34 -2.96
C ILE A 175 -18.84 0.49 -4.13
N GLN A 176 -18.04 1.51 -3.83
CA GLN A 176 -17.22 2.19 -4.83
C GLN A 176 -15.87 1.49 -4.91
N ALA A 177 -15.50 0.94 -6.07
CA ALA A 177 -14.24 0.23 -6.25
C ALA A 177 -13.47 0.68 -7.50
N ARG A 178 -12.15 0.88 -7.37
CA ARG A 178 -11.26 1.35 -8.46
C ARG A 178 -9.88 0.71 -8.37
N GLY A 179 -9.30 0.36 -9.51
CA GLY A 179 -7.97 -0.25 -9.62
C GLY A 179 -7.91 -1.31 -10.72
N HIS A 180 -7.03 -2.29 -10.55
CA HIS A 180 -6.91 -3.44 -11.44
C HIS A 180 -7.73 -4.62 -10.90
N GLU A 181 -8.10 -5.56 -11.76
CA GLU A 181 -8.91 -6.75 -11.39
C GLU A 181 -8.32 -7.52 -10.20
N GLU A 182 -6.99 -7.69 -10.18
CA GLU A 182 -6.28 -8.45 -9.15
C GLU A 182 -5.94 -7.60 -7.90
N ALA A 183 -6.03 -6.27 -7.99
CA ALA A 183 -5.66 -5.34 -6.92
C ALA A 183 -6.35 -3.97 -7.06
N PHE A 184 -7.25 -3.66 -6.12
CA PHE A 184 -8.04 -2.42 -6.14
C PHE A 184 -8.29 -1.86 -4.74
N GLY A 185 -8.65 -0.58 -4.69
CA GLY A 185 -9.19 0.07 -3.51
C GLY A 185 -10.71 0.08 -3.55
N LEU A 186 -11.34 0.08 -2.38
CA LEU A 186 -12.80 0.16 -2.24
C LEU A 186 -13.21 1.05 -1.06
N SER A 187 -14.42 1.60 -1.13
CA SER A 187 -15.05 2.34 -0.04
C SER A 187 -16.58 2.23 -0.06
N PHE A 188 -17.21 2.34 1.10
CA PHE A 188 -18.67 2.33 1.27
C PHE A 188 -19.09 3.05 2.57
N ALA A 189 -20.35 3.43 2.67
CA ALA A 189 -20.88 4.16 3.83
C ALA A 189 -20.98 3.25 5.08
N LYS A 190 -20.82 3.82 6.28
CA LYS A 190 -20.79 3.03 7.53
C LYS A 190 -22.13 2.37 7.84
N GLU A 191 -23.22 3.05 7.56
CA GLU A 191 -24.59 2.55 7.69
C GLU A 191 -24.86 1.33 6.81
N ASP A 192 -24.11 1.16 5.72
CA ASP A 192 -24.28 0.07 4.77
C ASP A 192 -23.44 -1.17 5.11
N PHE A 193 -22.64 -1.16 6.18
CA PHE A 193 -21.73 -2.25 6.53
C PHE A 193 -22.41 -3.63 6.52
N LYS A 194 -23.58 -3.75 7.17
CA LYS A 194 -24.31 -5.02 7.24
C LYS A 194 -24.75 -5.50 5.85
N LYS A 195 -25.33 -4.60 5.04
CA LYS A 195 -25.79 -4.91 3.68
C LYS A 195 -24.64 -5.28 2.75
N VAL A 196 -23.49 -4.61 2.92
CA VAL A 196 -22.26 -4.91 2.18
C VAL A 196 -21.76 -6.31 2.53
N VAL A 197 -21.69 -6.67 3.82
CA VAL A 197 -21.28 -8.02 4.24
C VAL A 197 -22.24 -9.09 3.71
N GLU A 198 -23.55 -8.85 3.76
CA GLU A 198 -24.56 -9.76 3.18
C GLU A 198 -24.38 -9.91 1.66
N SER A 199 -24.11 -8.80 0.95
CA SER A 199 -23.87 -8.83 -0.50
C SER A 199 -22.58 -9.58 -0.86
N LEU A 200 -21.52 -9.40 -0.08
CA LEU A 200 -20.25 -10.13 -0.26
C LEU A 200 -20.42 -11.65 -0.02
N GLN A 201 -21.32 -12.06 0.88
CA GLN A 201 -21.62 -13.48 1.11
C GLN A 201 -22.38 -14.12 -0.06
N ALA A 202 -23.02 -13.33 -0.90
CA ALA A 202 -23.82 -13.80 -2.04
C ALA A 202 -23.02 -13.88 -3.37
N LEU A 203 -21.78 -13.38 -3.40
CA LEU A 203 -20.83 -13.54 -4.51
C LEU A 203 -20.19 -14.94 -4.49
#